data_AF-A0A8J5W4U4-F1
#
_entry.id   AF-A0A8J5W4U4-F1
#
_cell.length_a   1.000
_cell.length_b   1.000
_cell.length_c   1.000
_cell.angle_alpha   90.00
_cell.angle_beta   90.00
_cell.angle_gamma   90.00
#
_symmetry.space_group_name_H-M   'P 1'
#
loop_
_entity.id
_entity.type
_entity.pdbx_description
1 polymer ?
#
loop_
_entity_poly.entity_id
_entity_poly.type
_entity_poly.pdbx_seq_one_letter_code
_entity_poly.pdbx_strand_id
1 'polypeptide(L)'
;MIGLSADAGAPAAHCLPAAVRLLLVVVVLVVLRCAGPRVRAAVDTGRLRRAVFPKGFVFGTATSAFQVEDMAASGSRGPSIWDPFVHTPGNIVGNAGYDR
;
A
#
# COMPACT_ATOMS: atom_id res chain seq x y z
N MET A 1 66.85 -16.10 -33.66
CA MET A 1 65.43 -15.80 -33.95
C MET A 1 64.74 -15.60 -32.62
N ILE A 2 64.34 -14.36 -32.35
CA ILE A 2 64.10 -13.81 -31.03
C ILE A 2 62.58 -13.68 -30.84
N GLY A 3 62.08 -14.11 -29.67
CA GLY A 3 60.98 -13.44 -28.98
C GLY A 3 59.56 -13.66 -29.48
N LEU A 4 58.88 -14.63 -28.86
CA LEU A 4 57.43 -14.65 -28.67
C LEU A 4 57.01 -13.40 -27.86
N SER A 5 56.11 -12.59 -28.39
CA SER A 5 55.34 -11.64 -27.57
C SER A 5 53.87 -11.74 -27.95
N ALA A 6 53.17 -12.57 -27.17
CA ALA A 6 51.74 -12.40 -26.97
C ALA A 6 51.54 -11.07 -26.22
N ASP A 7 50.68 -10.20 -26.76
CA ASP A 7 50.08 -9.10 -26.00
C ASP A 7 48.60 -9.10 -26.39
N ALA A 8 47.82 -9.87 -25.63
CA ALA A 8 46.95 -9.37 -24.56
C ALA A 8 45.65 -8.78 -25.13
N GLY A 9 44.63 -9.64 -25.20
CA GLY A 9 43.25 -9.20 -25.29
C GLY A 9 42.91 -8.37 -24.05
N ALA A 10 42.84 -7.05 -24.22
CA ALA A 10 42.19 -6.17 -23.29
C ALA A 10 40.67 -6.19 -23.55
N PRO A 11 39.83 -6.30 -22.51
CA PRO A 11 38.43 -6.68 -22.62
C PRO A 11 37.55 -5.61 -23.28
N ALA A 12 36.67 -6.07 -24.17
CA ALA A 12 35.62 -5.34 -24.87
C ALA A 12 34.55 -4.76 -23.91
N ALA A 13 34.94 -3.85 -23.02
CA ALA A 13 34.04 -3.31 -22.00
C ALA A 13 32.96 -2.37 -22.57
N HIS A 14 32.94 -2.09 -23.88
CA HIS A 14 32.12 -1.03 -24.48
C HIS A 14 31.20 -1.52 -25.62
N CYS A 15 31.01 -2.82 -25.80
CA CYS A 15 30.40 -3.42 -27.00
C CYS A 15 28.85 -3.53 -27.00
N LEU A 16 28.13 -2.72 -26.21
CA LEU A 16 26.65 -2.69 -26.23
C LEU A 16 26.13 -1.36 -26.80
N PRO A 17 25.15 -1.41 -27.72
CA PRO A 17 24.55 -0.20 -28.29
C PRO A 17 23.88 0.65 -27.19
N ALA A 18 23.92 1.97 -27.34
CA ALA A 18 23.43 2.93 -26.33
C ALA A 18 22.00 2.64 -25.87
N ALA A 19 21.14 2.14 -26.76
CA ALA A 19 19.77 1.75 -26.44
C ALA A 19 19.68 0.60 -25.43
N VAL A 20 20.58 -0.39 -25.50
CA VAL A 20 20.62 -1.53 -24.57
C VAL A 20 21.12 -1.08 -23.19
N ARG A 21 22.11 -0.17 -23.16
CA ARG A 21 22.58 0.42 -21.90
C ARG A 21 21.48 1.25 -21.22
N LEU A 22 20.75 2.07 -22.00
CA LEU A 22 19.62 2.85 -21.50
C LEU A 22 18.50 1.94 -20.96
N LEU A 23 18.17 0.86 -21.68
CA LEU A 23 17.20 -0.13 -21.25
C LEU A 23 17.60 -0.80 -19.92
N LEU A 24 18.87 -1.20 -19.78
CA LEU A 24 19.37 -1.80 -18.54
C LEU A 24 19.31 -0.81 -17.37
N VAL A 25 19.64 0.47 -17.58
CA VAL A 25 19.49 1.51 -16.55
C VAL A 25 18.03 1.68 -16.17
N VAL A 26 17.11 1.74 -17.12
CA VAL A 26 15.66 1.87 -16.85
C VAL A 26 15.16 0.65 -16.07
N VAL A 27 15.52 -0.57 -16.46
CA VAL A 27 15.15 -1.80 -15.75
C VAL A 27 15.70 -1.80 -14.33
N VAL A 28 16.96 -1.43 -14.13
CA VAL A 28 17.58 -1.32 -12.80
C VAL A 28 16.84 -0.27 -11.96
N LEU A 29 16.53 0.90 -12.52
CA LEU A 29 15.77 1.94 -11.81
C LEU A 29 14.35 1.50 -11.45
N VAL A 30 13.67 0.74 -12.32
CA VAL A 30 12.35 0.15 -12.05
C VAL A 30 12.45 -0.89 -10.93
N VAL A 31 13.42 -1.81 -10.99
CA VAL A 31 13.63 -2.83 -9.95
C VAL A 31 13.98 -2.19 -8.60
N LEU A 32 14.86 -1.19 -8.58
CA LEU A 32 15.20 -0.46 -7.34
C LEU A 32 13.99 0.28 -6.74
N ARG A 33 13.05 0.76 -7.58
CA ARG A 33 11.79 1.37 -7.11
C ARG A 33 10.75 0.34 -6.66
N CYS A 34 10.66 -0.82 -7.31
CA CYS A 34 9.66 -1.85 -7.02
C CYS A 34 10.07 -2.78 -5.85
N ALA A 35 11.36 -2.99 -5.65
CA ALA A 35 11.93 -3.92 -4.66
C ALA A 35 12.74 -3.20 -3.56
N GLY A 36 12.70 -1.87 -3.51
CA GLY A 36 13.32 -1.11 -2.43
C GLY A 36 12.80 -1.58 -1.06
N PRO A 37 13.63 -1.53 0.00
CA PRO A 37 13.23 -1.95 1.33
C PRO A 37 12.02 -1.13 1.78
N ARG A 38 10.86 -1.79 1.85
CA ARG A 38 9.70 -1.23 2.53
C ARG A 38 10.04 -1.21 4.01
N VAL A 39 10.55 -0.08 4.50
CA VAL A 39 10.60 0.18 5.94
C VAL A 39 9.14 0.23 6.39
N ARG A 40 8.61 -0.91 6.81
CA ARG A 40 7.41 -0.91 7.63
C ARG A 40 7.82 -0.16 8.88
N ALA A 41 7.28 1.04 9.07
CA ALA A 41 7.31 1.66 10.37
C ALA A 41 6.66 0.65 11.32
N ALA A 42 7.48 -0.07 12.08
CA ALA A 42 6.98 -0.82 13.21
C ALA A 42 6.42 0.23 14.16
N VAL A 43 5.10 0.22 14.35
CA VAL A 43 4.49 1.04 15.39
C VAL A 43 4.99 0.47 16.71
N ASP A 44 5.97 1.13 17.32
CA ASP A 44 6.43 0.81 18.66
C ASP A 44 5.32 1.18 19.65
N THR A 45 4.44 0.23 19.92
CA THR A 45 3.44 0.33 20.99
C THR A 45 4.07 0.18 22.39
N GLY A 46 5.38 -0.12 22.49
CA GLY A 46 6.10 -0.40 23.74
C GLY A 46 6.06 0.75 24.77
N ARG A 47 5.71 1.96 24.34
CA ARG A 47 5.54 3.14 25.21
C ARG A 47 4.08 3.52 25.49
N LEU A 48 3.09 2.97 24.80
CA LEU A 48 1.68 3.32 25.01
C LEU A 48 1.13 2.61 26.26
N ARG A 49 1.29 3.24 27.42
CA ARG A 49 0.78 2.76 28.73
C ARG A 49 -0.19 3.80 29.29
N ARG A 50 -1.19 3.36 30.09
CA ARG A 50 -2.13 4.26 30.80
C ARG A 50 -1.43 5.40 31.55
N ALA A 51 -0.26 5.13 32.13
CA ALA A 51 0.55 6.10 32.88
C ALA A 51 1.09 7.27 32.04
N VAL A 52 1.08 7.17 30.71
CA VAL A 52 1.48 8.27 29.81
C VAL A 52 0.33 9.28 29.63
N PHE A 53 -0.90 8.91 29.99
CA PHE A 53 -2.08 9.78 29.89
C PHE A 53 -2.40 10.43 31.24
N PRO A 54 -2.99 11.64 31.26
CA PRO A 54 -3.42 12.29 32.51
C PRO A 54 -4.35 11.41 33.34
N LYS A 55 -4.31 11.58 34.67
CA LYS A 55 -5.24 10.89 35.57
C LYS A 55 -6.68 11.26 35.18
N GLY A 56 -7.53 10.25 35.01
CA GLY A 56 -8.93 10.42 34.59
C GLY A 56 -9.13 10.45 33.06
N PHE A 57 -8.07 10.25 32.26
CA PHE A 57 -8.23 10.10 30.82
C PHE A 57 -9.12 8.90 30.47
N VAL A 58 -10.18 9.16 29.70
CA VAL A 58 -11.17 8.15 29.30
C VAL A 58 -10.78 7.56 27.95
N PHE A 59 -10.66 6.24 27.92
CA PHE A 59 -10.62 5.46 26.69
C PHE A 59 -12.00 4.89 26.45
N GLY A 60 -12.47 4.99 25.21
CA GLY A 60 -13.76 4.45 24.82
C GLY A 60 -13.76 4.03 23.35
N THR A 61 -14.88 3.46 22.94
CA THR A 61 -15.17 3.06 21.57
C THR A 61 -16.41 3.81 21.08
N ALA A 62 -16.51 4.05 19.78
CA ALA A 62 -17.67 4.69 19.16
C ALA A 62 -18.06 3.92 17.90
N THR A 63 -19.37 3.92 17.62
CA THR A 63 -19.97 3.34 16.41
C THR A 63 -21.00 4.33 15.86
N SER A 64 -21.51 4.08 14.64
CA SER A 64 -22.64 4.83 14.08
C SER A 64 -23.77 3.87 13.71
N ALA A 65 -25.02 4.33 13.85
CA ALA A 65 -26.22 3.51 13.68
C ALA A 65 -26.22 2.71 12.36
N PHE A 66 -26.09 3.39 11.22
CA PHE A 66 -26.12 2.73 9.90
C PHE A 66 -25.01 1.68 9.68
N GLN A 67 -23.89 1.79 10.39
CA GLN A 67 -22.76 0.86 10.21
C GLN A 67 -22.90 -0.43 11.01
N VAL A 68 -23.62 -0.41 12.14
CA VAL A 68 -23.64 -1.54 13.09
C VAL A 68 -25.04 -2.02 13.43
N GLU A 69 -26.06 -1.18 13.25
CA GLU A 69 -27.45 -1.56 13.44
C GLU A 69 -27.97 -2.26 12.19
N ASP A 70 -28.79 -3.29 12.39
CA ASP A 70 -29.49 -4.00 11.32
C ASP A 70 -30.88 -3.35 11.11
N MET A 71 -31.77 -4.01 10.37
CA MET A 71 -33.16 -3.58 10.16
C MET A 71 -33.28 -2.24 9.43
N ALA A 72 -32.37 -1.92 8.52
CA ALA A 72 -32.48 -0.71 7.71
C ALA A 72 -33.81 -0.66 6.91
N ALA A 73 -34.38 -1.83 6.55
CA ALA A 73 -35.67 -1.97 5.87
C ALA A 73 -36.82 -2.50 6.76
N SER A 74 -36.63 -2.68 8.07
CA SER A 74 -37.67 -3.25 8.96
C SER A 74 -37.75 -2.53 10.32
N GLY A 75 -38.86 -2.70 11.05
CA GLY A 75 -39.07 -2.03 12.34
C GLY A 75 -39.58 -0.59 12.23
N SER A 76 -39.28 0.24 13.24
CA SER A 76 -39.79 1.62 13.38
C SER A 76 -38.81 2.71 12.90
N ARG A 77 -37.72 2.34 12.24
CA ARG A 77 -36.74 3.29 11.70
C ARG A 77 -37.31 4.04 10.48
N GLY A 78 -37.20 5.36 10.48
CA GLY A 78 -37.49 6.19 9.32
C GLY A 78 -36.37 6.15 8.26
N PRO A 79 -36.68 6.43 6.98
CA PRO A 79 -35.68 6.45 5.92
C PRO A 79 -34.61 7.52 6.16
N SER A 80 -33.40 7.20 5.73
CA SER A 80 -32.20 8.04 5.79
C SER A 80 -31.63 8.24 4.38
N ILE A 81 -30.77 9.24 4.21
CA ILE A 81 -30.06 9.47 2.94
C ILE A 81 -29.14 8.31 2.54
N TRP A 82 -28.69 7.51 3.51
CA TRP A 82 -27.80 6.39 3.28
C TRP A 82 -28.50 5.22 2.60
N ASP A 83 -29.82 5.07 2.80
CA ASP A 83 -30.60 3.99 2.20
C ASP A 83 -30.58 4.04 0.66
N PRO A 84 -30.95 5.15 -0.03
CA PRO A 84 -30.83 5.20 -1.49
C PRO A 84 -29.38 5.24 -1.99
N PHE A 85 -28.46 5.78 -1.19
CA PHE A 85 -27.06 5.93 -1.59
C PHE A 85 -26.36 4.57 -1.77
N VAL A 86 -26.54 3.64 -0.83
CA VAL A 86 -25.88 2.31 -0.88
C VAL A 86 -26.47 1.39 -1.94
N HIS A 87 -27.74 1.59 -2.33
CA HIS A 87 -28.40 0.82 -3.38
C HIS A 87 -28.00 1.24 -4.80
N THR A 88 -27.27 2.34 -4.95
CA THR A 88 -26.81 2.79 -6.27
C THR A 88 -25.49 2.09 -6.62
N PRO A 89 -25.42 1.25 -7.67
CA PRO A 89 -24.20 0.56 -8.06
C PRO A 89 -23.06 1.54 -8.35
N GLY A 90 -21.86 1.23 -7.88
CA GLY A 90 -20.67 2.08 -8.03
C GLY A 90 -20.50 3.15 -6.94
N ASN A 91 -21.50 3.40 -6.09
CA ASN A 91 -21.34 4.33 -4.97
C ASN A 91 -20.51 3.76 -3.81
N ILE A 92 -20.58 2.44 -3.61
CA ILE A 92 -19.80 1.72 -2.59
C ILE A 92 -18.80 0.82 -3.31
N VAL A 93 -17.55 0.83 -2.84
CA VAL A 93 -16.51 -0.07 -3.36
C VAL A 93 -16.97 -1.52 -3.18
N GLY A 94 -17.00 -2.28 -4.27
CA GLY A 94 -17.48 -3.66 -4.25
C GLY A 94 -19.00 -3.81 -4.20
N ASN A 95 -19.77 -2.72 -4.40
CA ASN A 95 -21.23 -2.69 -4.36
C ASN A 95 -21.83 -3.30 -3.07
N ALA A 96 -21.14 -3.11 -1.93
CA ALA A 96 -21.65 -3.56 -0.65
C ALA A 96 -22.84 -2.69 -0.20
N GLY A 97 -23.93 -3.34 0.20
CA GLY A 97 -25.12 -2.73 0.78
C GLY A 97 -25.69 -3.62 1.89
N TYR A 98 -26.93 -3.36 2.29
CA TYR A 98 -27.70 -4.29 3.13
C TYR A 98 -28.72 -5.01 2.24
N ASP A 99 -28.31 -6.09 1.60
CA ASP A 99 -29.13 -6.86 0.64
C ASP A 99 -29.56 -8.23 1.17
N ARG A 100 -29.64 -8.40 2.50
CA ARG A 100 -30.21 -9.60 3.12
C ARG A 100 -31.73 -9.61 3.11
#